data_AF-A0A358NIT2-F1
#
_entry.id   AF-A0A358NIT2-F1
#
_cell.length_a   1.000
_cell.length_b   1.000
_cell.length_c   1.000
_cell.angle_alpha   90.00
_cell.angle_beta   90.00
_cell.angle_gamma   90.00
#
_symmetry.space_group_name_H-M   'P 1'
#
loop_
_entity.id
_entity.type
_entity.pdbx_description
1 polymer ?
#
loop_
_entity_poly.entity_id
_entity_poly.type
_entity_poly.pdbx_seq_one_letter_code
_entity_poly.pdbx_strand_id
1 'polypeptide(L)'
;MDISFENSIKFSNYLGEVLDYAVELNFVEILIVGHIGKMVKVAGGMMNTHSNNGDFRMEVFGCYAALCGASQAVVGEILSSVTTEHALSILDRENIKKEVVRKISERAEFYINKRVKRNIKTKLIIYSNEDGIIN
;
A
#
# COMPACT_ATOMS: atom_id res chain seq x y z
N MET A 1 -21.38 -3.19 -3.01
CA MET A 1 -21.16 -1.85 -3.61
C MET A 1 -20.94 -2.11 -5.09
N ASP A 2 -21.90 -1.77 -5.95
CA ASP A 2 -21.70 -1.85 -7.40
C ASP A 2 -20.84 -0.66 -7.82
N ILE A 3 -19.58 -0.94 -8.16
CA ILE A 3 -18.64 0.06 -8.69
C ILE A 3 -18.64 -0.10 -10.20
N SER A 4 -19.16 0.89 -10.93
CA SER A 4 -19.08 0.89 -12.40
C SER A 4 -17.62 1.04 -12.85
N PHE A 5 -17.18 0.15 -13.74
CA PHE A 5 -15.85 0.22 -14.36
C PHE A 5 -15.74 1.33 -15.41
N GLU A 6 -16.85 1.93 -15.86
CA GLU A 6 -16.84 3.02 -16.85
C GLU A 6 -16.07 4.24 -16.35
N ASN A 7 -16.07 4.49 -15.04
CA ASN A 7 -15.34 5.58 -14.40
C ASN A 7 -14.01 5.11 -13.78
N SER A 8 -13.42 4.02 -14.29
CA SER A 8 -12.16 3.48 -13.80
C SER A 8 -11.01 3.76 -14.75
N ILE A 9 -9.84 4.06 -14.17
CA ILE A 9 -8.59 4.20 -14.90
C ILE A 9 -7.50 3.34 -14.25
N LYS A 10 -6.57 2.83 -15.06
CA LYS A 10 -5.38 2.15 -14.56
C LYS A 10 -4.26 3.17 -14.39
N PHE A 11 -3.84 3.43 -13.15
CA PHE A 11 -2.72 4.34 -12.89
C PHE A 11 -1.33 3.69 -13.07
N SER A 12 -1.26 2.37 -13.29
CA SER A 12 -0.02 1.59 -13.40
C SER A 12 0.94 1.88 -12.23
N ASN A 13 2.00 2.66 -12.44
CA ASN A 13 2.95 3.05 -11.41
C ASN A 13 2.83 4.52 -10.97
N TYR A 14 1.98 5.32 -11.63
CA TYR A 14 1.91 6.78 -11.55
C TYR A 14 0.78 7.25 -10.64
N LEU A 15 0.76 6.77 -9.39
CA LEU A 15 -0.31 7.13 -8.46
C LEU A 15 -0.28 8.63 -8.15
N GLY A 16 0.90 9.20 -7.93
CA GLY A 16 1.06 10.63 -7.63
C GLY A 16 0.48 11.53 -8.71
N GLU A 17 0.82 11.26 -9.97
CA GLU A 17 0.37 12.02 -11.12
C GLU A 17 -1.15 11.91 -11.28
N VAL A 18 -1.72 10.71 -11.11
CA VAL A 18 -3.18 10.52 -11.15
C VAL A 18 -3.89 11.29 -10.03
N LEU A 19 -3.33 11.33 -8.83
CA LEU A 19 -3.87 12.13 -7.73
C LEU A 19 -3.79 13.63 -8.04
N ASP A 20 -2.71 14.10 -8.64
CA ASP A 20 -2.55 15.51 -9.03
C ASP A 20 -3.59 15.91 -10.09
N TYR A 21 -3.77 15.08 -11.14
CA TYR A 21 -4.79 15.31 -12.15
C TYR A 21 -6.21 15.28 -11.57
N ALA A 22 -6.49 14.36 -10.63
CA ALA A 22 -7.79 14.33 -9.96
C ALA A 22 -8.09 15.64 -9.22
N VAL A 23 -7.07 16.27 -8.62
CA VAL A 23 -7.21 17.59 -7.97
C VAL A 23 -7.45 18.68 -9.01
N GLU A 24 -6.66 18.70 -10.09
CA GLU A 24 -6.79 19.68 -11.17
C GLU A 24 -8.17 19.64 -11.84
N LEU A 25 -8.72 18.44 -12.01
CA LEU A 25 -10.03 18.19 -12.60
C LEU A 25 -11.20 18.30 -11.60
N ASN A 26 -10.94 18.75 -10.35
CA ASN A 26 -11.93 18.95 -9.30
C ASN A 26 -12.77 17.71 -8.96
N PHE A 27 -12.16 16.52 -8.93
CA PHE A 27 -12.83 15.33 -8.41
C PHE A 27 -13.15 15.49 -6.92
N VAL A 28 -14.29 14.95 -6.49
CA VAL A 28 -14.75 15.06 -5.09
C VAL A 28 -14.45 13.82 -4.25
N GLU A 29 -14.47 12.64 -4.86
CA GLU A 29 -14.17 11.36 -4.21
C GLU A 29 -13.46 10.43 -5.19
N ILE A 30 -12.44 9.71 -4.69
CA ILE A 30 -11.72 8.68 -5.44
C ILE A 30 -11.57 7.42 -4.59
N LEU A 31 -11.71 6.27 -5.24
CA LEU A 31 -11.37 4.98 -4.68
C LEU A 31 -10.07 4.48 -5.33
N ILE A 32 -9.05 4.29 -4.51
CA ILE A 32 -7.78 3.68 -4.94
C ILE A 32 -7.84 2.20 -4.61
N VAL A 33 -7.63 1.35 -5.62
CA VAL A 33 -7.49 -0.10 -5.47
C VAL A 33 -6.09 -0.48 -5.93
N GLY A 34 -5.26 -0.97 -5.01
CA GLY A 34 -3.84 -1.20 -5.27
C GLY A 34 -3.32 -2.51 -4.69
N HIS A 35 -2.48 -3.20 -5.46
CA HIS A 35 -1.77 -4.38 -4.97
C HIS A 35 -0.83 -3.99 -3.81
N ILE A 36 -0.73 -4.84 -2.79
CA ILE A 36 0.12 -4.65 -1.60
C ILE A 36 1.56 -4.28 -1.95
N GLY A 37 2.14 -4.92 -2.97
CA GLY A 37 3.49 -4.62 -3.46
C GLY A 37 3.70 -3.20 -3.97
N LYS A 38 2.62 -2.50 -4.36
CA LYS A 38 2.65 -1.06 -4.70
C LYS A 38 2.30 -0.20 -3.50
N MET A 39 1.27 -0.59 -2.74
CA MET A 39 0.77 0.22 -1.63
C MET A 39 1.76 0.30 -0.47
N VAL A 40 2.56 -0.74 -0.24
CA VAL A 40 3.67 -0.67 0.72
C VAL A 40 4.76 0.33 0.30
N LYS A 41 4.94 0.56 -1.02
CA LYS A 41 5.82 1.64 -1.53
C LYS A 41 5.22 3.02 -1.24
N VAL A 42 3.91 3.17 -1.45
CA VAL A 42 3.19 4.40 -1.09
C VAL A 42 3.28 4.67 0.42
N ALA A 43 3.23 3.63 1.25
CA ALA A 43 3.43 3.73 2.70
C ALA A 43 4.83 4.22 3.10
N GLY A 44 5.87 3.98 2.30
CA GLY A 44 7.17 4.63 2.51
C GLY A 44 7.31 5.99 1.82
N GLY A 45 6.26 6.51 1.19
CA GLY A 45 6.22 7.84 0.58
C GLY A 45 6.52 7.86 -0.93
N MET A 46 6.67 6.70 -1.58
CA MET A 46 6.86 6.62 -3.03
C MET A 46 5.54 6.69 -3.77
N MET A 47 5.30 7.83 -4.42
CA MET A 47 4.12 8.04 -5.26
C MET A 47 4.24 7.48 -6.68
N ASN A 48 5.47 7.31 -7.16
CA ASN A 48 5.76 6.47 -8.31
C ASN A 48 6.21 5.10 -7.81
N THR A 49 5.47 4.05 -8.13
CA THR A 49 5.66 2.70 -7.55
C THR A 49 6.57 1.80 -8.39
N HIS A 50 7.13 2.31 -9.49
CA HIS A 50 8.07 1.56 -10.33
C HIS A 50 9.34 1.19 -9.53
N SER A 51 9.89 -0.01 -9.74
CA SER A 51 11.10 -0.49 -9.05
C SER A 51 12.33 0.40 -9.30
N ASN A 52 12.50 0.91 -10.51
CA ASN A 52 13.58 1.86 -10.85
C ASN A 52 13.60 3.13 -9.98
N ASN A 53 12.46 3.55 -9.41
CA ASN A 53 12.41 4.71 -8.53
C ASN A 53 12.83 4.38 -7.10
N GLY A 54 12.88 3.10 -6.75
CA GLY A 54 13.13 2.60 -5.40
C GLY A 54 12.35 1.32 -5.10
N ASP A 55 12.92 0.57 -4.18
CA ASP A 55 12.27 -0.58 -3.57
C ASP A 55 12.64 -0.60 -2.08
N PHE A 56 11.63 -0.50 -1.23
CA PHE A 56 11.77 -0.62 0.22
C PHE A 56 10.64 -1.46 0.82
N ARG A 57 10.05 -2.34 -0.01
CA ARG A 57 8.86 -3.11 0.37
C ARG A 57 9.14 -3.93 1.65
N MET A 58 10.29 -4.60 1.70
CA MET A 58 10.64 -5.47 2.82
C MET A 58 11.05 -4.67 4.05
N GLU A 59 11.69 -3.52 3.88
CA GLU A 59 12.07 -2.60 4.96
C GLU A 59 10.83 -2.07 5.67
N VAL A 60 9.80 -1.68 4.90
CA VAL A 60 8.52 -1.23 5.48
C VAL A 60 7.79 -2.38 6.19
N PHE A 61 7.74 -3.57 5.59
CA PHE A 61 7.18 -4.76 6.25
C PHE A 61 7.95 -5.09 7.54
N GLY A 62 9.27 -5.13 7.50
CA GLY A 62 10.13 -5.44 8.63
C GLY A 62 9.97 -4.42 9.76
N CYS A 63 9.93 -3.12 9.44
CA CYS A 63 9.68 -2.06 10.42
C CYS A 63 8.34 -2.25 11.14
N TYR A 64 7.25 -2.48 10.40
CA TYR A 64 5.94 -2.66 11.03
C TYR A 64 5.79 -4.01 11.73
N ALA A 65 6.43 -5.07 11.23
CA ALA A 65 6.51 -6.35 11.90
C ALA A 65 7.20 -6.23 13.26
N ALA A 66 8.36 -5.57 13.31
CA ALA A 66 9.09 -5.30 14.54
C ALA A 66 8.23 -4.51 15.54
N LEU A 67 7.53 -3.47 15.08
CA LEU A 67 6.58 -2.70 15.90
C LEU A 67 5.38 -3.52 16.39
N CYS A 68 5.03 -4.60 15.69
CA CYS A 68 3.99 -5.54 16.07
C CYS A 68 4.50 -6.72 16.92
N GLY A 69 5.77 -6.70 17.35
CA GLY A 69 6.34 -7.69 18.26
C GLY A 69 7.05 -8.86 17.58
N ALA A 70 7.29 -8.80 16.26
CA ALA A 70 8.12 -9.79 15.58
C ALA A 70 9.52 -9.84 16.18
N SER A 71 10.05 -11.06 16.36
CA SER A 71 11.43 -11.24 16.80
C SER A 71 12.43 -10.74 15.74
N GLN A 72 13.67 -10.46 16.14
CA GLN A 72 14.74 -10.09 15.21
C GLN A 72 14.92 -11.15 14.10
N ALA A 73 14.79 -12.43 14.43
CA ALA A 73 14.91 -13.52 13.45
C ALA A 73 13.82 -13.43 12.38
N VAL A 74 12.57 -13.21 12.80
CA VAL A 74 11.43 -13.01 11.89
C VAL A 74 11.63 -11.78 11.02
N VAL A 75 12.07 -10.65 11.59
CA VAL A 75 12.36 -9.44 10.81
C VAL A 75 13.45 -9.71 9.77
N GLY A 76 14.50 -10.45 10.12
CA GLY A 76 15.54 -10.87 9.18
C GLY A 76 15.01 -11.72 8.02
N GLU A 77 14.06 -12.61 8.29
CA GLU A 77 13.39 -13.43 7.27
C GLU A 77 12.54 -12.56 6.32
N ILE A 78 11.82 -11.58 6.86
CA ILE A 78 11.06 -10.60 6.07
C ILE A 78 12.01 -9.78 5.19
N LEU A 79 13.08 -9.24 5.75
CA LEU A 79 14.07 -8.44 5.01
C LEU A 79 14.75 -9.25 3.89
N SER A 80 14.85 -10.56 4.03
CA SER A 80 15.44 -11.47 3.03
C SER A 80 14.43 -11.93 1.97
N SER A 81 13.16 -11.53 2.07
CA SER A 81 12.11 -11.97 1.15
C SER A 81 12.15 -11.20 -0.17
N VAL A 82 11.90 -11.90 -1.28
CA VAL A 82 11.87 -11.29 -2.63
C VAL A 82 10.47 -10.79 -2.98
N THR A 83 9.43 -11.48 -2.51
CA THR A 83 8.04 -11.22 -2.85
C THR A 83 7.25 -10.73 -1.65
N THR A 84 6.23 -9.91 -1.91
CA THR A 84 5.31 -9.49 -0.87
C THR A 84 4.42 -10.61 -0.36
N GLU A 85 4.13 -11.62 -1.19
CA GLU A 85 3.36 -12.78 -0.75
C GLU A 85 4.13 -13.59 0.30
N HIS A 86 5.43 -13.81 0.10
CA HIS A 86 6.26 -14.48 1.11
C HIS A 86 6.36 -13.66 2.41
N ALA A 87 6.50 -12.33 2.30
CA ALA A 87 6.44 -11.48 3.48
C ALA A 87 5.09 -11.59 4.21
N LEU A 88 3.97 -11.59 3.48
CA LEU A 88 2.63 -11.77 4.06
C LEU A 88 2.47 -13.14 4.73
N SER A 89 2.99 -14.22 4.14
CA SER A 89 2.92 -15.56 4.75
C SER A 89 3.71 -15.64 6.06
N ILE A 90 4.87 -14.97 6.13
CA ILE A 90 5.64 -14.85 7.38
C ILE A 90 4.82 -14.10 8.43
N LEU A 91 4.22 -12.97 8.08
CA LEU A 91 3.38 -12.20 9.00
C LEU A 91 2.15 -12.98 9.49
N ASP A 92 1.59 -13.83 8.63
CA ASP A 92 0.45 -14.69 8.95
C ASP A 92 0.85 -15.76 9.96
N ARG A 93 1.99 -16.43 9.72
CA ARG A 93 2.59 -17.41 10.66
C ARG A 93 2.79 -16.82 12.05
N GLU A 94 3.20 -15.55 12.11
CA GLU A 94 3.45 -14.83 13.36
C GLU A 94 2.18 -14.18 13.95
N ASN A 95 1.00 -14.38 13.34
CA ASN A 95 -0.29 -13.82 13.75
C ASN A 95 -0.34 -12.28 13.82
N ILE A 96 0.49 -11.60 13.04
CA ILE A 96 0.59 -10.12 13.00
C ILE A 96 0.20 -9.51 11.66
N LYS A 97 -0.13 -10.33 10.64
CA LYS A 97 -0.50 -9.87 9.28
C LYS A 97 -1.51 -8.73 9.29
N LYS A 98 -2.64 -8.89 10.00
CA LYS A 98 -3.71 -7.89 10.05
C LYS A 98 -3.23 -6.54 10.58
N GLU A 99 -2.48 -6.53 11.67
CA GLU A 99 -1.99 -5.29 12.28
C GLU A 99 -0.91 -4.60 11.42
N VAL A 100 -0.03 -5.38 10.80
CA VAL A 100 0.98 -4.83 9.89
C VAL A 100 0.32 -4.24 8.64
N VAL A 101 -0.62 -4.94 8.02
CA VAL A 101 -1.36 -4.43 6.84
C VAL A 101 -2.16 -3.17 7.20
N ARG A 102 -2.81 -3.14 8.36
CA ARG A 102 -3.49 -1.92 8.86
C ARG A 102 -2.53 -0.73 8.95
N LYS A 103 -1.36 -0.90 9.56
CA LYS A 103 -0.34 0.16 9.67
C LYS A 103 0.17 0.63 8.31
N ILE A 104 0.38 -0.29 7.36
CA ILE A 104 0.75 0.03 5.99
C ILE A 104 -0.37 0.84 5.31
N SER A 105 -1.63 0.41 5.45
CA SER A 105 -2.80 1.10 4.91
C SER A 105 -2.89 2.53 5.45
N GLU A 106 -2.85 2.70 6.77
CA GLU A 106 -2.88 4.02 7.43
C GLU A 106 -1.77 4.94 6.93
N ARG A 107 -0.57 4.37 6.73
CA ARG A 107 0.57 5.16 6.26
C ARG A 107 0.47 5.51 4.78
N ALA A 108 -0.01 4.60 3.94
CA ALA A 108 -0.28 4.89 2.53
C ALA A 108 -1.37 5.97 2.39
N GLU A 109 -2.47 5.83 3.12
CA GLU A 109 -3.54 6.83 3.19
C GLU A 109 -3.03 8.19 3.67
N PHE A 110 -2.13 8.24 4.66
CA PHE A 110 -1.50 9.49 5.08
C PHE A 110 -0.81 10.19 3.90
N TYR A 111 0.00 9.48 3.12
CA TYR A 111 0.70 10.06 1.98
C TYR A 111 -0.24 10.44 0.84
N ILE A 112 -1.26 9.62 0.55
CA ILE A 112 -2.30 9.91 -0.45
C ILE A 112 -3.03 11.21 -0.08
N ASN A 113 -3.54 11.29 1.15
CA ASN A 113 -4.24 12.47 1.67
C ASN A 113 -3.36 13.71 1.68
N LYS A 114 -2.07 13.55 2.01
CA LYS A 114 -1.08 14.62 1.94
C LYS A 114 -0.92 15.15 0.51
N ARG A 115 -0.88 14.27 -0.50
CA ARG A 115 -0.72 14.67 -1.92
C ARG A 115 -1.92 15.44 -2.43
N VAL A 116 -3.14 14.96 -2.15
CA VAL A 116 -4.38 15.65 -2.57
C VAL A 116 -4.73 16.87 -1.71
N LYS A 117 -3.88 17.25 -0.75
CA LYS A 117 -4.07 18.38 0.18
C LYS A 117 -5.43 18.35 0.91
N ARG A 118 -6.02 17.17 1.07
CA ARG A 118 -7.38 16.94 1.60
C ARG A 118 -8.51 17.62 0.80
N ASN A 119 -8.26 17.99 -0.46
CA ASN A 119 -9.29 18.55 -1.35
C ASN A 119 -10.26 17.48 -1.87
N ILE A 120 -9.82 16.22 -1.89
CA ILE A 120 -10.58 15.07 -2.40
C ILE A 120 -10.75 14.07 -1.26
N LYS A 121 -11.94 13.49 -1.14
CA LYS A 121 -12.16 12.35 -0.27
C LYS A 121 -11.55 11.10 -0.91
N THR A 122 -10.65 10.42 -0.20
CA THR A 122 -9.98 9.22 -0.73
C THR A 122 -10.35 7.99 0.09
N LYS A 123 -10.52 6.85 -0.56
CA LYS A 123 -10.58 5.53 0.08
C LYS A 123 -9.51 4.62 -0.51
N LEU A 124 -8.89 3.79 0.31
CA LEU A 124 -7.87 2.82 -0.13
C LEU A 124 -8.36 1.39 0.11
N ILE A 125 -8.33 0.58 -0.95
CA ILE A 125 -8.43 -0.87 -0.89
C ILE A 125 -7.08 -1.44 -1.29
N ILE A 126 -6.53 -2.29 -0.42
CA ILE A 126 -5.31 -3.04 -0.66
C ILE A 126 -5.68 -4.49 -0.90
N TYR A 127 -5.10 -5.08 -1.94
CA TYR A 127 -5.25 -6.50 -2.22
C TYR A 127 -3.91 -7.21 -2.41
N SER A 128 -3.89 -8.51 -2.15
CA SER A 128 -2.84 -9.45 -2.54
C SER A 128 -3.41 -10.47 -3.52
N ASN A 129 -2.55 -11.20 -4.23
CA ASN A 129 -3.03 -12.21 -5.19
C ASN A 129 -3.62 -13.44 -4.47
N GLU A 130 -3.11 -13.76 -3.28
CA GLU A 130 -3.53 -14.95 -2.52
C GLU A 130 -4.77 -14.68 -1.66
N ASP A 131 -4.75 -13.62 -0.85
CA ASP A 131 -5.83 -13.34 0.12
C ASP A 131 -6.98 -12.44 -0.40
N GLY A 132 -6.89 -11.87 -1.61
CA GLY A 132 -7.85 -10.87 -2.06
C GLY A 132 -7.71 -9.55 -1.31
N ILE A 133 -8.81 -8.98 -0.80
CA ILE A 133 -8.78 -7.70 -0.04
C ILE A 133 -8.27 -7.95 1.38
N ILE A 134 -7.28 -7.17 1.82
CA ILE A 134 -6.54 -7.42 3.07
C ILE A 134 -6.54 -6.29 4.10
N ASN A 135 -7.13 -5.12 3.80
CA ASN A 135 -7.21 -3.98 4.72
C ASN A 135 -8.64 -3.65 5.15
#